data_AF-A0AAU2E856-F1
#
_entry.id   AF-A0AAU2E856-F1
#
_cell.length_a   1.000
_cell.length_b   1.000
_cell.length_c   1.000
_cell.angle_alpha   90.00
_cell.angle_beta   90.00
_cell.angle_gamma   90.00
#
_symmetry.space_group_name_H-M   'P 1'
#
loop_
_entity.id
_entity.type
_entity.pdbx_description
1 polymer ?
#
loop_
_entity_poly.entity_id
_entity_poly.type
_entity_poly.pdbx_seq_one_letter_code
_entity_poly.pdbx_strand_id
1 'polypeptide(L)'
;MSFPLKRTAAAVATALLGVALSATAGQAHTTASAPQQPAARAAAQDATARVDRLWAIEGDEQTVKAGQQVPVRLKVRAFDANRKPVKGAVITFSTPGPGLKFPDGGDDATATTDQNGYATAPALKASGSPGPDLVTAGAGTKARVAFEITIT
;
A
#
# COMPACT_ATOMS: atom_id res chain seq x y z
N MET A 1 3.86 -43.21 48.73
CA MET A 1 2.96 -42.65 47.70
C MET A 1 3.83 -42.16 46.52
N SER A 2 4.27 -43.06 45.63
CA SER A 2 3.77 -43.26 44.25
C SER A 2 3.33 -41.98 43.52
N PHE A 3 3.75 -41.63 42.30
CA PHE A 3 4.84 -41.95 41.36
C PHE A 3 4.74 -40.82 40.29
N PRO A 4 5.83 -40.29 39.71
CA PRO A 4 5.77 -39.23 38.70
C PRO A 4 5.38 -39.76 37.31
N LEU A 5 4.60 -39.01 36.53
CA LEU A 5 4.39 -39.28 35.11
C LEU A 5 4.60 -38.02 34.25
N LYS A 6 5.70 -38.03 33.48
CA LYS A 6 5.78 -37.38 32.17
C LYS A 6 4.64 -37.90 31.29
N ARG A 7 3.91 -37.02 30.60
CA ARG A 7 3.29 -37.34 29.31
C ARG A 7 3.28 -36.14 28.38
N THR A 8 4.26 -36.13 27.49
CA THR A 8 4.13 -35.65 26.12
C THR A 8 2.81 -36.16 25.52
N ALA A 9 2.01 -35.26 24.96
CA ALA A 9 0.98 -35.58 23.97
C ALA A 9 1.32 -34.68 22.76
N ALA A 10 1.78 -35.13 21.59
CA ALA A 10 1.60 -36.40 20.89
C ALA A 10 0.14 -36.78 20.73
N ALA A 11 -0.57 -36.03 19.89
CA ALA A 11 -1.59 -36.60 19.02
C ALA A 11 -0.98 -36.74 17.62
N VAL A 12 -0.45 -37.93 17.35
CA VAL A 12 -0.25 -38.47 16.03
C VAL A 12 -1.62 -38.90 15.51
N ALA A 13 -2.00 -38.47 14.32
CA ALA A 13 -2.99 -39.16 13.50
C ALA A 13 -2.40 -39.34 12.10
N THR A 14 -1.65 -40.44 11.94
CA THR A 14 -1.28 -40.99 10.63
C THR A 14 -2.46 -41.83 10.14
N ALA A 15 -3.12 -41.41 9.07
CA ALA A 15 -4.01 -42.26 8.29
C ALA A 15 -3.55 -42.22 6.82
N LEU A 16 -3.39 -43.40 6.22
CA LEU A 16 -2.71 -43.66 4.95
C LEU A 16 -3.57 -43.41 3.69
N LEU A 17 -2.81 -43.04 2.64
CA LEU A 17 -3.04 -42.76 1.22
C LEU A 17 -4.26 -43.34 0.45
N GLY A 18 -4.91 -42.44 -0.31
CA GLY A 18 -5.77 -42.72 -1.47
C GLY A 18 -6.34 -41.48 -2.17
N VAL A 19 -5.47 -40.61 -2.74
CA VAL A 19 -5.67 -39.63 -3.87
C VAL A 19 -6.92 -38.71 -3.86
N ALA A 20 -6.88 -37.36 -3.84
CA ALA A 20 -5.83 -36.35 -3.76
C ALA A 20 -6.27 -35.24 -2.77
N LEU A 21 -5.43 -35.00 -1.77
CA LEU A 21 -5.51 -33.93 -0.76
C LEU A 21 -4.97 -32.61 -1.36
N SER A 22 -5.40 -31.41 -0.97
CA SER A 22 -5.78 -31.06 0.41
C SER A 22 -6.88 -29.99 0.50
N ALA A 23 -8.05 -30.38 1.02
CA ALA A 23 -8.92 -29.51 1.82
C ALA A 23 -9.88 -30.36 2.66
N THR A 24 -9.95 -30.14 3.98
CA THR A 24 -11.16 -30.28 4.83
C THR A 24 -10.78 -29.86 6.26
N ALA A 25 -11.27 -28.78 6.90
CA ALA A 25 -12.60 -28.28 7.27
C ALA A 25 -13.14 -28.83 8.62
N GLY A 26 -13.30 -27.93 9.60
CA GLY A 26 -14.10 -28.07 10.83
C GLY A 26 -13.31 -27.80 12.13
N GLN A 27 -13.68 -26.92 13.08
CA GLN A 27 -14.92 -26.19 13.34
C GLN A 27 -14.65 -24.84 14.06
N ALA A 28 -15.71 -24.01 14.09
CA ALA A 28 -15.77 -22.58 14.34
C ALA A 28 -15.11 -22.05 15.63
N HIS A 29 -14.35 -20.96 15.47
CA HIS A 29 -14.34 -19.87 16.44
C HIS A 29 -14.07 -18.53 15.72
N THR A 30 -15.08 -17.66 15.76
CA THR A 30 -15.08 -16.21 15.50
C THR A 30 -14.74 -15.69 14.09
N THR A 31 -15.67 -14.92 13.55
CA THR A 31 -15.63 -14.17 12.29
C THR A 31 -14.32 -13.42 12.05
N ALA A 32 -13.59 -13.77 10.97
CA ALA A 32 -12.68 -12.86 10.29
C ALA A 32 -12.66 -13.20 8.79
N SER A 33 -13.09 -12.24 7.97
CA SER A 33 -13.00 -12.26 6.52
C SER A 33 -11.57 -12.52 6.03
N ALA A 34 -11.38 -13.47 5.08
CA ALA A 34 -10.66 -13.28 3.81
C ALA A 34 -10.03 -14.58 3.22
N PRO A 35 -10.58 -15.11 2.11
CA PRO A 35 -9.81 -15.80 1.08
C PRO A 35 -9.57 -14.91 -0.18
N GLN A 36 -9.89 -13.62 -0.16
CA GLN A 36 -9.88 -12.76 -1.37
C GLN A 36 -8.50 -12.14 -1.75
N GLN A 37 -7.45 -12.40 -0.98
CA GLN A 37 -6.17 -11.66 -1.03
C GLN A 37 -5.26 -11.93 -2.26
N PRO A 38 -5.13 -13.17 -2.81
CA PRO A 38 -4.14 -13.44 -3.87
C PRO A 38 -4.52 -12.86 -5.24
N ALA A 39 -5.77 -13.02 -5.67
CA ALA A 39 -6.23 -12.56 -6.98
C ALA A 39 -6.31 -11.04 -7.08
N ALA A 40 -6.76 -10.38 -6.00
CA ALA A 40 -6.82 -8.92 -5.93
C ALA A 40 -5.42 -8.28 -6.04
N ARG A 41 -4.41 -8.90 -5.40
CA ARG A 41 -3.02 -8.42 -5.48
C ARG A 41 -2.42 -8.60 -6.87
N ALA A 42 -2.65 -9.72 -7.52
CA ALA A 42 -2.20 -9.95 -8.90
C ALA A 42 -2.86 -8.97 -9.88
N ALA A 43 -4.17 -8.73 -9.75
CA ALA A 43 -4.88 -7.75 -10.58
C ALA A 43 -4.38 -6.32 -10.35
N ALA A 44 -4.09 -5.94 -9.11
CA ALA A 44 -3.50 -4.65 -8.78
C ALA A 44 -2.09 -4.49 -9.34
N GLN A 45 -1.28 -5.56 -9.34
CA GLN A 45 0.05 -5.57 -9.96
C GLN A 45 -0.03 -5.45 -11.49
N ASP A 46 -0.96 -6.15 -12.15
CA ASP A 46 -1.20 -5.99 -13.59
C ASP A 46 -1.64 -4.57 -13.95
N ALA A 47 -2.60 -4.02 -13.19
CA ALA A 47 -3.03 -2.64 -13.37
C ALA A 47 -1.87 -1.65 -13.18
N THR A 48 -1.03 -1.86 -12.17
CA THR A 48 0.15 -1.01 -11.92
C THR A 48 1.17 -1.10 -13.06
N ALA A 49 1.39 -2.28 -13.64
CA ALA A 49 2.29 -2.48 -14.76
C ALA A 49 1.79 -1.85 -16.08
N ARG A 50 0.47 -1.62 -16.20
CA ARG A 50 -0.14 -0.92 -17.34
C ARG A 50 0.02 0.59 -17.30
N VAL A 51 0.33 1.17 -16.14
CA VAL A 51 0.55 2.61 -16.03
C VAL A 51 1.84 2.98 -16.77
N ASP A 52 1.69 3.79 -17.81
CA ASP A 52 2.79 4.32 -18.61
C ASP A 52 3.14 5.76 -18.20
N ARG A 53 2.13 6.52 -17.75
CA ARG A 53 2.30 7.91 -17.37
C ARG A 53 1.53 8.27 -16.10
N LEU A 54 2.13 9.12 -15.28
CA LEU A 54 1.48 9.77 -14.14
C LEU A 54 1.50 11.28 -14.34
N TRP A 55 0.38 11.93 -14.04
CA TRP A 55 0.27 13.39 -13.99
C TRP A 55 -0.07 13.83 -12.57
N ALA A 56 0.65 14.81 -12.05
CA ALA A 56 0.25 15.57 -10.87
C ALA A 56 -0.98 16.41 -11.23
N ILE A 57 -2.02 16.33 -10.40
CA ILE A 57 -3.29 17.03 -10.59
C ILE A 57 -3.48 18.09 -9.51
N GLU A 58 -3.13 17.76 -8.27
CA GLU A 58 -3.27 18.65 -7.12
C GLU A 58 -2.12 18.43 -6.13
N GLY A 59 -1.82 19.48 -5.36
CA GLY A 59 -0.89 19.40 -4.23
C GLY A 59 0.59 19.58 -4.59
N ASP A 60 0.90 20.09 -5.78
CA ASP A 60 2.25 20.51 -6.14
C ASP A 60 2.54 21.95 -5.69
N GLU A 61 3.83 22.31 -5.59
CA GLU A 61 4.34 23.64 -5.21
C GLU A 61 3.72 24.22 -3.92
N GLN A 62 3.51 23.37 -2.91
CA GLN A 62 2.85 23.78 -1.68
C GLN A 62 3.81 24.42 -0.67
N THR A 63 3.27 25.27 0.19
CA THR A 63 3.98 25.79 1.37
C THR A 63 3.25 25.39 2.64
N VAL A 64 3.99 24.91 3.63
CA VAL A 64 3.44 24.41 4.90
C VAL A 64 4.35 24.80 6.06
N LYS A 65 3.77 25.17 7.20
CA LYS A 65 4.55 25.44 8.41
C LYS A 65 5.06 24.14 9.02
N ALA A 66 6.28 24.16 9.57
CA ALA A 66 6.78 23.04 10.34
C ALA A 66 5.78 22.63 11.45
N GLY A 67 5.55 21.33 11.58
CA GLY A 67 4.57 20.73 12.49
C GLY A 67 3.14 20.65 11.95
N GLN A 68 2.82 21.27 10.82
CA GLN A 68 1.47 21.29 10.25
C GLN A 68 1.26 20.20 9.19
N GLN A 69 -0.01 19.87 8.96
CA GLN A 69 -0.41 19.06 7.83
C GLN A 69 -0.33 19.87 6.53
N VAL A 70 0.15 19.26 5.46
CA VAL A 70 0.10 19.82 4.12
C VAL A 70 -1.37 20.08 3.74
N PRO A 71 -1.72 21.29 3.28
CA PRO A 71 -3.10 21.72 3.16
C PRO A 71 -3.86 21.01 2.02
N VAL A 72 -3.21 20.80 0.88
CA VAL A 72 -3.77 20.09 -0.26
C VAL A 72 -3.18 18.69 -0.32
N ARG A 73 -4.04 17.67 -0.43
CA ARG A 73 -3.58 16.29 -0.60
C ARG A 73 -3.01 16.11 -1.99
N LEU A 74 -1.90 15.38 -2.08
CA LEU A 74 -1.28 15.07 -3.36
C LEU A 74 -2.21 14.16 -4.16
N LYS A 75 -2.51 14.57 -5.39
CA LYS A 75 -3.37 13.81 -6.29
C LYS A 75 -2.67 13.61 -7.61
N VAL A 76 -2.67 12.36 -8.07
CA VAL A 76 -2.20 12.00 -9.40
C VAL A 76 -3.31 11.41 -10.24
N ARG A 77 -3.09 11.38 -11.55
CA ARG A 77 -3.86 10.59 -12.50
C ARG A 77 -2.96 9.68 -13.31
N ALA A 78 -3.32 8.41 -13.38
CA ALA A 78 -2.60 7.36 -14.09
C ALA A 78 -3.20 7.10 -15.47
N PHE A 79 -2.33 6.99 -16.48
CA PHE A 79 -2.69 6.68 -17.86
C PHE A 79 -1.85 5.52 -18.39
N ASP A 80 -2.44 4.71 -19.26
CA ASP A 80 -1.73 3.72 -20.07
C ASP A 80 -1.10 4.36 -21.32
N ALA A 81 -0.39 3.56 -22.11
CA ALA A 81 0.24 3.99 -23.35
C ALA A 81 -0.77 4.52 -24.40
N ASN A 82 -2.04 4.13 -24.31
CA ASN A 82 -3.12 4.58 -25.19
C ASN A 82 -3.82 5.84 -24.66
N ARG A 83 -3.29 6.49 -23.61
CA ARG A 83 -3.88 7.64 -22.92
C ARG A 83 -5.23 7.34 -22.28
N LYS A 84 -5.53 6.09 -21.95
CA LYS A 84 -6.72 5.69 -21.20
C LYS A 84 -6.40 5.69 -19.70
N PRO A 85 -7.35 6.13 -18.85
CA PRO A 85 -7.15 6.07 -17.41
C PRO A 85 -7.04 4.61 -16.93
N VAL A 86 -6.12 4.35 -16.02
CA VAL A 86 -5.92 3.01 -15.47
C VAL A 86 -6.58 2.91 -14.09
N LYS A 87 -7.56 2.02 -13.94
CA LYS A 87 -8.23 1.72 -12.67
C LYS A 87 -7.50 0.61 -11.92
N GLY A 88 -7.47 0.70 -10.59
CA GLY A 88 -6.96 -0.38 -9.73
C GLY A 88 -5.43 -0.46 -9.68
N ALA A 89 -4.72 0.51 -10.24
CA ALA A 89 -3.27 0.61 -10.15
C ALA A 89 -2.88 1.11 -8.76
N VAL A 90 -1.82 0.54 -8.19
CA VAL A 90 -1.25 0.99 -6.92
C VAL A 90 -0.21 2.05 -7.21
N ILE A 91 -0.43 3.24 -6.66
CA ILE A 91 0.51 4.35 -6.69
C ILE A 91 1.22 4.39 -5.34
N THR A 92 2.55 4.38 -5.36
CA THR A 92 3.38 4.58 -4.17
C THR A 92 3.85 6.02 -4.13
N PHE A 93 3.55 6.72 -3.05
CA PHE A 93 4.06 8.04 -2.72
C PHE A 93 5.19 7.88 -1.72
N SER A 94 6.33 8.51 -1.97
CA SER A 94 7.54 8.37 -1.17
C SER A 94 8.16 9.74 -0.89
N THR A 95 8.53 9.98 0.37
CA THR A 95 9.20 11.18 0.84
C THR A 95 10.68 10.87 1.09
N PRO A 96 11.59 11.10 0.12
CA PRO A 96 13.01 10.81 0.30
C PRO A 96 13.68 11.72 1.34
N GLY A 97 13.10 12.89 1.64
CA GLY A 97 13.60 13.83 2.63
C GLY A 97 13.11 13.55 4.06
N PRO A 98 13.81 14.08 5.08
CA PRO A 98 13.38 13.95 6.47
C PRO A 98 12.21 14.90 6.83
N GLY A 99 11.83 15.83 5.94
CA GLY A 99 10.91 16.92 6.22
C GLY A 99 9.44 16.52 6.29
N LEU A 100 9.02 15.55 5.50
CA LEU A 100 7.62 15.18 5.31
C LEU A 100 7.36 13.74 5.71
N LYS A 101 6.36 13.47 6.57
CA LYS A 101 5.97 12.11 6.99
C LYS A 101 4.50 11.82 6.69
N PHE A 102 4.19 10.57 6.39
CA PHE A 102 2.81 10.07 6.30
C PHE A 102 2.22 9.79 7.70
N PRO A 103 0.90 9.55 7.82
CA PRO A 103 0.22 9.45 9.12
C PRO A 103 0.70 8.30 10.01
N ASP A 104 1.20 7.23 9.40
CA ASP A 104 1.83 6.09 10.08
C ASP A 104 3.26 6.38 10.57
N GLY A 105 3.79 7.58 10.26
CA GLY A 105 5.16 7.98 10.59
C GLY A 105 6.20 7.52 9.58
N GLY A 106 5.82 6.73 8.57
CA GLY A 106 6.69 6.26 7.51
C GLY A 106 6.94 7.29 6.40
N ASP A 107 7.87 6.92 5.52
CA ASP A 107 8.28 7.66 4.32
C ASP A 107 7.47 7.28 3.08
N ASP A 108 6.73 6.18 3.15
CA ASP A 108 6.00 5.62 2.01
C ASP A 108 4.52 5.45 2.34
N ALA A 109 3.67 5.82 1.39
CA ALA A 109 2.24 5.56 1.43
C ALA A 109 1.76 5.05 0.07
N THR A 110 0.66 4.29 0.07
CA THR A 110 0.07 3.80 -1.18
C THR A 110 -1.38 4.25 -1.32
N ALA A 111 -1.79 4.48 -2.57
CA ALA A 111 -3.18 4.72 -2.92
C ALA A 111 -3.53 3.96 -4.21
N THR A 112 -4.76 3.48 -4.32
CA THR A 112 -5.24 2.76 -5.50
C THR A 112 -6.01 3.72 -6.41
N THR A 113 -5.79 3.64 -7.72
CA THR A 113 -6.49 4.48 -8.68
C THR A 113 -7.97 4.11 -8.82
N ASP A 114 -8.82 5.12 -8.89
CA ASP A 114 -10.27 4.97 -9.11
C ASP A 114 -10.62 4.66 -10.58
N GLN A 115 -11.91 4.63 -10.92
CA GLN A 115 -12.39 4.34 -12.27
C GLN A 115 -11.91 5.36 -13.33
N ASN A 116 -11.58 6.58 -12.91
CA ASN A 116 -11.09 7.66 -13.75
C ASN A 116 -9.56 7.77 -13.74
N GLY A 117 -8.87 6.87 -13.04
CA GLY A 117 -7.43 6.81 -12.91
C GLY A 117 -6.85 7.71 -11.83
N TYR A 118 -7.67 8.34 -10.97
CA TYR A 118 -7.17 9.21 -9.91
C TYR A 118 -6.75 8.43 -8.68
N ALA A 119 -5.61 8.80 -8.10
CA ALA A 119 -5.17 8.35 -6.78
C ALA A 119 -4.80 9.55 -5.92
N THR A 120 -5.32 9.58 -4.69
CA THR A 120 -5.05 10.63 -3.71
C THR A 120 -4.24 10.06 -2.57
N ALA A 121 -3.11 10.69 -2.28
CA ALA A 121 -2.25 10.31 -1.17
C ALA A 121 -2.96 10.52 0.18
N PRO A 122 -2.57 9.77 1.22
CA PRO A 122 -2.93 10.12 2.59
C PRO A 122 -2.46 11.52 2.98
N ALA A 123 -2.98 12.01 4.11
CA ALA A 123 -2.53 13.27 4.67
C ALA A 123 -1.01 13.25 4.91
N LEU A 124 -0.31 14.29 4.48
CA LEU A 124 1.12 14.42 4.68
C LEU A 124 1.39 15.51 5.71
N LYS A 125 2.38 15.30 6.58
CA LYS A 125 2.72 16.25 7.65
C LYS A 125 4.17 16.72 7.52
N ALA A 126 4.37 18.04 7.56
CA ALA A 126 5.70 18.62 7.68
C ALA A 126 6.20 18.42 9.12
N SER A 127 7.12 17.49 9.32
CA SER A 127 7.68 17.14 10.63
C SER A 127 9.18 17.49 10.77
N GLY A 128 9.86 17.87 9.69
CA GLY A 128 11.26 18.31 9.74
C GLY A 128 11.45 19.82 9.65
N SER A 129 12.69 20.20 9.35
CA SER A 129 13.14 21.59 9.33
C SER A 129 12.63 22.39 8.12
N PRO A 130 12.58 23.73 8.22
CA PRO A 130 12.28 24.59 7.09
C PRO A 130 13.22 24.37 5.90
N GLY A 131 12.68 24.42 4.69
CA GLY A 131 13.37 24.19 3.44
C GLY A 131 12.50 23.49 2.39
N PRO A 132 12.96 23.43 1.14
CA PRO A 132 12.31 22.64 0.10
C PRO A 132 12.44 21.15 0.41
N ASP A 133 11.36 20.40 0.17
CA ASP A 133 11.29 18.95 0.24
C ASP A 133 10.47 18.41 -0.94
N LEU A 134 10.64 17.13 -1.24
CA LEU A 134 10.04 16.46 -2.40
C LEU A 134 9.19 15.28 -1.96
N VAL A 135 8.11 15.04 -2.71
CA VAL A 135 7.36 13.78 -2.65
C VAL A 135 7.30 13.18 -4.04
N THR A 136 7.72 11.94 -4.18
CA THR A 136 7.66 11.23 -5.46
C THR A 136 6.47 10.28 -5.47
N ALA A 137 5.65 10.34 -6.51
CA ALA A 137 4.61 9.36 -6.77
C ALA A 137 5.03 8.48 -7.94
N GLY A 138 4.90 7.16 -7.79
CA GLY A 138 5.31 6.19 -8.80
C GLY A 138 4.31 5.04 -8.96
N ALA A 139 4.20 4.56 -10.19
CA ALA A 139 3.49 3.34 -10.54
C ALA A 139 4.44 2.40 -11.30
N GLY A 140 4.73 1.25 -10.69
CA GLY A 140 5.70 0.29 -11.24
C GLY A 140 7.07 0.92 -11.44
N THR A 141 7.71 0.62 -12.57
CA THR A 141 9.06 1.12 -12.91
C THR A 141 9.07 2.22 -13.96
N LYS A 142 7.94 2.48 -14.62
CA LYS A 142 7.87 3.35 -15.80
C LYS A 142 7.41 4.76 -15.49
N ALA A 143 6.40 4.90 -14.65
CA ALA A 143 5.73 6.17 -14.43
C ALA A 143 6.11 6.77 -13.07
N ARG A 144 6.63 7.99 -13.08
CA ARG A 144 6.93 8.78 -11.88
C ARG A 144 6.58 10.25 -12.08
N VAL A 145 6.18 10.91 -11.01
CA VAL A 145 6.03 12.37 -10.91
C VAL A 145 6.50 12.82 -9.54
N ALA A 146 7.01 14.04 -9.43
CA ALA A 146 7.42 14.63 -8.17
C ALA A 146 6.48 15.79 -7.82
N PHE A 147 6.35 16.05 -6.52
CA PHE A 147 5.65 17.19 -5.94
C PHE A 147 6.65 17.97 -5.10
N GLU A 148 6.70 19.29 -5.29
CA GLU A 148 7.52 20.20 -4.50
C GLU A 148 6.72 20.75 -3.31
N ILE A 149 7.30 20.68 -2.12
CA ILE A 149 6.69 21.21 -0.90
C ILE A 149 7.75 21.97 -0.11
N THR A 150 7.50 23.23 0.17
CA THR A 150 8.38 24.06 1.01
C THR A 150 7.86 24.09 2.44
N ILE A 151 8.72 23.67 3.37
CA ILE A 151 8.49 23.81 4.81
C ILE A 151 9.00 25.19 5.24
N THR A 152 8.18 25.95 5.97
CA THR A 152 8.52 27.28 6.51
C THR A 152 8.50 27.30 8.03
#